data_AF-A0A4R9I1C4-F1
#
_entry.id   AF-A0A4R9I1C4-F1
#
_cell.length_a   1.000
_cell.length_b   1.000
_cell.length_c   1.000
_cell.angle_alpha   90.00
_cell.angle_beta   90.00
_cell.angle_gamma   90.00
#
_symmetry.space_group_name_H-M   'P 1'
#
loop_
_entity.id
_entity.type
_entity.pdbx_description
1 polymer ?
#
loop_
_entity_poly.entity_id
_entity_poly.type
_entity_poly.pdbx_seq_one_letter_code
_entity_poly.pdbx_strand_id
1 'polypeptide(L)'
;MKRFIYIIGIILLFGMGVFAESSVLDYKTKNKTNEKERTYLLDLLRANLSNEFKQEFVFVVEHFKVSGDYAWFRGTAKRKDGKEISLSEEIPYDCCHVEALFKKTNGKWQISESGAFSTDVWWDGIQSRYPKAAKEIFL
;
A
#
# COMPACT_ATOMS: atom_id res chain seq x y z
N MET A 1 -13.15 48.58 24.14
CA MET A 1 -12.62 48.27 22.79
C MET A 1 -11.23 47.63 22.80
N LYS A 2 -10.24 48.12 23.57
CA LYS A 2 -8.89 47.52 23.62
C LYS A 2 -8.83 46.08 24.17
N ARG A 3 -9.74 45.69 25.08
CA ARG A 3 -9.83 44.34 25.68
C ARG A 3 -10.27 43.23 24.71
N PHE A 4 -11.05 43.56 23.68
CA PHE A 4 -11.53 42.58 22.68
C PHE A 4 -10.44 42.23 21.65
N ILE A 5 -9.47 43.13 21.43
CA ILE A 5 -8.36 42.91 20.50
C ILE A 5 -7.41 41.83 21.03
N TYR A 6 -7.24 41.72 22.35
CA TYR A 6 -6.39 40.70 22.96
C TYR A 6 -6.98 39.28 22.86
N ILE A 7 -8.31 39.12 22.80
CA ILE A 7 -8.95 37.80 22.69
C ILE A 7 -8.84 37.25 21.26
N ILE A 8 -8.92 38.12 20.25
CA ILE A 8 -8.77 37.74 18.84
C ILE A 8 -7.32 37.31 18.52
N GLY A 9 -6.31 37.92 19.17
CA GLY A 9 -4.90 37.57 18.98
C GLY A 9 -4.51 36.17 19.49
N ILE A 10 -5.20 35.63 20.50
CA ILE A 10 -4.90 34.32 21.10
C ILE A 10 -5.49 33.16 20.29
N ILE A 11 -6.62 33.38 19.59
CA ILE A 11 -7.27 32.35 18.75
C ILE A 11 -6.48 32.10 17.45
N LEU A 12 -5.73 33.10 16.97
CA LEU A 12 -4.93 33.01 15.75
C LEU A 12 -3.65 32.14 15.87
N LEU A 13 -3.20 31.82 17.08
CA LEU A 13 -1.99 31.01 17.31
C LEU A 13 -2.23 29.50 17.33
N PHE A 14 -3.49 29.04 17.30
CA PHE A 14 -3.84 27.60 17.33
C PHE A 14 -4.09 26.98 15.94
N GLY A 15 -3.95 27.75 14.86
CA GLY A 15 -4.25 27.30 13.49
C GLY A 15 -3.10 26.64 12.72
N MET A 16 -1.87 26.68 13.23
CA MET A 16 -0.73 26.05 12.55
C MET A 16 -0.66 24.56 12.89
N GLY A 17 -1.52 23.78 12.24
CA GLY A 17 -1.36 22.33 12.18
C GLY A 17 -0.01 22.02 11.52
N VAL A 18 0.92 21.47 12.29
CA VAL A 18 2.18 20.96 11.76
C VAL A 18 1.83 19.75 10.89
N PHE A 19 1.85 19.92 9.56
CA PHE A 19 1.82 18.80 8.63
C PHE A 19 3.20 18.12 8.71
N ALA A 20 3.37 17.25 9.71
CA ALA A 20 4.53 16.37 9.76
C ALA A 20 4.40 15.36 8.62
N GLU A 21 5.33 15.43 7.67
CA GLU A 21 5.47 14.41 6.64
C GLU A 21 5.72 13.06 7.32
N SER A 22 4.89 12.06 6.98
CA SER A 22 5.03 10.74 7.58
C SER A 22 6.29 10.07 7.06
N SER A 23 7.16 9.61 7.96
CA SER A 23 8.38 8.89 7.60
C SER A 23 8.06 7.67 6.73
N VAL A 24 8.92 7.41 5.73
CA VAL A 24 8.83 6.22 4.90
C VAL A 24 9.50 5.05 5.61
N LEU A 25 8.74 3.98 5.83
CA LEU A 25 9.20 2.75 6.46
C LEU A 25 9.37 1.66 5.40
N ASP A 26 10.49 0.94 5.44
CA ASP A 26 10.76 -0.20 4.57
C ASP A 26 10.27 -1.50 5.23
N TYR A 27 9.28 -2.12 4.60
CA TYR A 27 8.65 -3.38 5.00
C TYR A 27 9.09 -4.56 4.13
N LYS A 28 10.08 -4.38 3.24
CA LYS A 28 10.63 -5.47 2.42
C LYS A 28 11.08 -6.63 3.30
N THR A 29 11.94 -6.34 4.27
CA THR A 29 12.43 -7.31 5.25
C THR A 29 11.58 -7.30 6.51
N LYS A 30 11.13 -8.49 6.93
CA LYS A 30 10.35 -8.66 8.15
C LYS A 30 11.26 -8.49 9.38
N ASN A 31 10.78 -7.73 10.37
CA ASN A 31 11.41 -7.58 11.68
C ASN A 31 10.34 -7.47 12.77
N LYS A 32 10.75 -7.36 14.04
CA LYS A 32 9.84 -7.32 15.18
C LYS A 32 8.89 -6.12 15.18
N THR A 33 9.28 -4.99 14.59
CA THR A 33 8.47 -3.77 14.61
C THR A 33 7.42 -3.74 13.50
N ASN A 34 7.69 -4.38 12.35
CA ASN A 34 6.78 -4.40 11.21
C ASN A 34 5.99 -5.71 11.05
N GLU A 35 6.37 -6.80 11.72
CA GLU A 35 5.84 -8.15 11.46
C GLU A 35 4.31 -8.22 11.43
N LYS A 36 3.63 -7.62 12.41
CA LYS A 36 2.16 -7.69 12.51
C LYS A 36 1.46 -6.99 11.34
N GLU A 37 1.84 -5.74 11.06
CA GLU A 37 1.21 -4.94 10.02
C GLU A 37 1.60 -5.44 8.62
N ARG A 38 2.89 -5.77 8.42
CA ARG A 38 3.41 -6.38 7.19
C ARG A 38 2.67 -7.68 6.86
N THR A 39 2.49 -8.56 7.84
CA THR A 39 1.78 -9.83 7.63
C THR A 39 0.32 -9.58 7.27
N TYR A 40 -0.36 -8.69 7.99
CA TYR A 40 -1.75 -8.33 7.72
C TYR A 40 -1.95 -7.81 6.29
N LEU A 41 -1.12 -6.88 5.83
CA LEU A 41 -1.18 -6.33 4.47
C LEU A 41 -0.95 -7.42 3.40
N LEU A 42 0.04 -8.28 3.59
CA LEU A 42 0.28 -9.38 2.66
C LEU A 42 -0.83 -10.44 2.71
N ASP A 43 -1.45 -10.68 3.86
CA ASP A 43 -2.59 -11.59 3.99
C ASP A 43 -3.83 -11.06 3.26
N LEU A 44 -4.09 -9.74 3.30
CA LEU A 44 -5.13 -9.11 2.48
C LEU A 44 -4.90 -9.41 0.99
N LEU A 45 -3.67 -9.23 0.51
CA LEU A 45 -3.34 -9.49 -0.89
C LEU A 45 -3.42 -10.98 -1.23
N ARG A 46 -2.93 -11.88 -0.36
CA ARG A 46 -3.08 -13.33 -0.56
C ARG A 46 -4.54 -13.73 -0.64
N ALA A 47 -5.39 -13.19 0.22
CA ALA A 47 -6.83 -13.48 0.21
C ALA A 47 -7.49 -13.00 -1.09
N ASN A 48 -7.14 -11.79 -1.55
CA ASN A 48 -7.62 -11.25 -2.82
C ASN A 48 -7.25 -12.16 -3.99
N LEU A 49 -5.97 -12.46 -4.16
CA LEU A 49 -5.49 -13.28 -5.27
C LEU A 49 -5.95 -14.74 -5.18
N SER A 50 -6.04 -15.30 -3.97
CA SER A 50 -6.57 -16.67 -3.79
C SER A 50 -8.02 -16.76 -4.24
N ASN A 51 -8.81 -15.71 -3.98
CA ASN A 51 -10.19 -15.67 -4.44
C ASN A 51 -10.28 -15.49 -5.97
N GLU A 52 -9.41 -14.68 -6.56
CA GLU A 52 -9.39 -14.43 -8.01
C GLU A 52 -8.92 -15.65 -8.80
N PHE A 53 -7.76 -16.21 -8.45
CA PHE A 53 -7.10 -17.28 -9.21
C PHE A 53 -7.37 -18.69 -8.68
N LYS A 54 -8.16 -18.82 -7.60
CA LYS A 54 -8.53 -20.11 -6.97
C LYS A 54 -7.32 -20.96 -6.57
N GLN A 55 -6.23 -20.32 -6.15
CA GLN A 55 -5.01 -20.98 -5.70
C GLN A 55 -4.28 -20.11 -4.65
N GLU A 56 -3.55 -20.74 -3.73
CA GLU A 56 -2.88 -20.01 -2.64
C GLU A 56 -1.46 -19.56 -3.04
N PHE A 57 -1.08 -18.36 -2.59
CA PHE A 57 0.20 -17.74 -2.96
C PHE A 57 1.10 -17.41 -1.77
N VAL A 58 2.40 -17.37 -2.04
CA VAL A 58 3.42 -16.71 -1.23
C VAL A 58 4.15 -15.68 -2.09
N PHE A 59 4.67 -14.64 -1.45
CA PHE A 59 5.30 -13.52 -2.16
C PHE A 59 6.80 -13.46 -1.88
N VAL A 60 7.58 -13.31 -2.94
CA VAL A 60 8.94 -12.81 -2.88
C VAL A 60 8.83 -11.28 -2.93
N VAL A 61 9.14 -10.63 -1.80
CA VAL A 61 8.94 -9.19 -1.64
C VAL A 61 10.15 -8.44 -2.21
N GLU A 62 9.93 -7.70 -3.28
CA GLU A 62 10.97 -6.92 -3.95
C GLU A 62 10.97 -5.47 -3.49
N HIS A 63 9.77 -4.94 -3.27
CA HIS A 63 9.50 -3.58 -2.82
C HIS A 63 8.31 -3.57 -1.89
N PHE A 64 8.46 -3.01 -0.69
CA PHE A 64 7.32 -2.80 0.19
C PHE A 64 7.59 -1.63 1.12
N LYS A 65 6.95 -0.49 0.88
CA LYS A 65 7.13 0.73 1.67
C LYS A 65 5.81 1.24 2.20
N VAL A 66 5.85 1.82 3.40
CA VAL A 66 4.70 2.39 4.10
C VAL A 66 5.00 3.83 4.49
N SER A 67 4.05 4.73 4.28
CA SER A 67 4.09 6.10 4.82
C SER A 67 2.67 6.55 5.14
N GLY A 68 2.47 6.98 6.39
CA GLY A 68 1.17 7.41 6.91
C GLY A 68 0.10 6.34 6.72
N ASP A 69 -0.94 6.69 5.96
CA ASP A 69 -2.09 5.82 5.68
C ASP A 69 -1.94 5.03 4.36
N TYR A 70 -0.76 4.99 3.76
CA TYR A 70 -0.54 4.32 2.47
C TYR A 70 0.63 3.33 2.54
N ALA A 71 0.50 2.25 1.78
CA ALA A 71 1.58 1.31 1.55
C ALA A 71 1.59 0.82 0.10
N TRP A 72 2.77 0.74 -0.51
CA TRP A 72 2.94 0.21 -1.86
C TRP A 72 3.79 -1.05 -1.82
N PHE A 73 3.24 -2.11 -2.40
CA PHE A 73 3.89 -3.41 -2.56
C PHE A 73 4.12 -3.70 -4.03
N ARG A 74 5.30 -4.26 -4.34
CA ARG A 74 5.60 -4.95 -5.58
C ARG A 74 6.46 -6.18 -5.27
N GLY A 75 6.16 -7.28 -5.93
CA GLY A 75 6.97 -8.48 -5.83
C GLY A 75 6.49 -9.57 -6.76
N THR A 76 7.06 -10.75 -6.58
CA THR A 76 6.74 -11.93 -7.38
C THR A 76 5.89 -12.90 -6.58
N ALA A 77 4.80 -13.39 -7.14
CA ALA A 77 4.01 -14.47 -6.53
C ALA A 77 4.57 -15.84 -6.91
N LYS A 78 4.45 -16.78 -5.97
CA LYS A 78 4.67 -18.22 -6.18
C LYS A 78 3.50 -18.96 -5.57
N ARG A 79 3.10 -20.11 -6.12
CA ARG A 79 2.13 -20.95 -5.44
C ARG A 79 2.70 -21.44 -4.13
N LYS A 80 1.87 -21.46 -3.10
CA LYS A 80 2.24 -21.92 -1.77
C LYS A 80 2.58 -23.41 -1.74
N ASP A 81 1.98 -24.21 -2.63
CA ASP A 81 2.26 -25.64 -2.77
C ASP A 81 3.53 -25.95 -3.60
N GLY A 82 4.23 -24.92 -4.09
CA GLY A 82 5.46 -25.07 -4.86
C GLY A 82 5.27 -25.47 -6.33
N LYS A 83 4.02 -25.63 -6.81
CA LYS A 83 3.73 -25.91 -8.21
C LYS A 83 3.81 -24.63 -9.07
N GLU A 84 3.78 -24.80 -10.39
CA GLU A 84 3.64 -23.70 -11.34
C GLU A 84 2.28 -23.01 -11.20
N ILE A 85 2.27 -21.68 -11.32
CA ILE A 85 1.04 -20.88 -11.27
C ILE A 85 0.14 -21.30 -12.45
N SER A 86 -1.10 -21.66 -12.14
CA SER A 86 -2.10 -21.97 -13.16
C SER A 86 -2.87 -20.69 -13.47
N LEU A 87 -2.81 -20.22 -14.71
CA LEU A 87 -3.53 -19.04 -15.19
C LEU A 87 -4.46 -19.45 -16.33
N SER A 88 -5.51 -18.66 -16.59
CA SER A 88 -6.39 -18.88 -17.74
C SER A 88 -5.63 -18.61 -19.03
N GLU A 89 -5.78 -19.48 -20.04
CA GLU A 89 -5.22 -19.26 -21.38
C GLU A 89 -5.97 -18.20 -22.18
N GLU A 90 -7.19 -17.83 -21.76
CA GLU A 90 -8.03 -16.83 -22.43
C GLU A 90 -7.58 -15.40 -22.17
N ILE A 91 -6.79 -15.18 -21.12
CA ILE A 91 -6.27 -13.88 -20.73
C ILE A 91 -4.75 -13.92 -20.93
N PRO A 92 -4.16 -12.93 -21.61
CA PRO A 92 -2.73 -12.90 -21.86
C PRO A 92 -2.00 -12.46 -20.60
N TYR A 93 -1.99 -13.28 -19.56
CA TYR A 93 -1.24 -12.98 -18.34
C TYR A 93 0.26 -13.07 -18.59
N ASP A 94 1.02 -12.12 -18.04
CA ASP A 94 2.47 -12.12 -18.02
C ASP A 94 2.95 -12.33 -16.59
N CYS A 95 3.33 -13.56 -16.29
CA CYS A 95 3.67 -13.98 -14.94
C CYS A 95 5.06 -13.41 -14.53
N CYS A 96 5.35 -13.15 -13.24
CA CYS A 96 4.56 -13.47 -12.06
C CYS A 96 4.47 -12.28 -11.08
N HIS A 97 4.63 -11.07 -11.59
CA HIS A 97 4.60 -9.85 -10.77
C HIS A 97 3.21 -9.60 -10.21
N VAL A 98 3.22 -9.01 -9.02
CA VAL A 98 2.04 -8.60 -8.29
C VAL A 98 2.35 -7.27 -7.63
N GLU A 99 1.45 -6.31 -7.79
CA GLU A 99 1.52 -5.03 -7.13
C GLU A 99 0.22 -4.71 -6.40
N ALA A 100 0.33 -3.95 -5.32
CA ALA A 100 -0.82 -3.48 -4.58
C ALA A 100 -0.54 -2.15 -3.88
N LEU A 101 -1.50 -1.23 -4.01
CA LEU A 101 -1.63 -0.06 -3.16
C LEU A 101 -2.61 -0.38 -2.04
N PHE A 102 -2.14 -0.26 -0.81
CA PHE A 102 -2.99 -0.32 0.37
C PHE A 102 -3.25 1.08 0.89
N LYS A 103 -4.45 1.27 1.45
CA LYS A 103 -4.85 2.48 2.14
C LYS A 103 -5.48 2.14 3.47
N LYS A 104 -5.12 2.88 4.51
CA LYS A 104 -5.75 2.81 5.82
C LYS A 104 -6.97 3.75 5.81
N THR A 105 -8.15 3.17 6.01
CA THR A 105 -9.43 3.89 6.12
C THR A 105 -10.02 3.60 7.49
N ASN A 106 -10.29 4.63 8.29
CA ASN A 106 -10.81 4.49 9.66
C ASN A 106 -9.98 3.51 10.51
N GLY A 107 -8.66 3.59 10.40
CA GLY A 107 -7.71 2.75 11.14
C GLY A 107 -7.56 1.31 10.63
N LYS A 108 -8.23 0.92 9.54
CA LYS A 108 -8.15 -0.43 8.96
C LYS A 108 -7.52 -0.38 7.58
N TRP A 109 -6.55 -1.26 7.31
CA TRP A 109 -5.98 -1.38 5.98
C TRP A 109 -6.92 -2.11 5.02
N GLN A 110 -6.94 -1.63 3.79
CA GLN A 110 -7.69 -2.19 2.67
C GLN A 110 -6.83 -2.10 1.41
N ILE A 111 -7.05 -3.02 0.47
CA ILE A 111 -6.51 -2.88 -0.89
C ILE A 111 -7.30 -1.78 -1.58
N SER A 112 -6.62 -0.75 -2.07
CA SER A 112 -7.21 0.31 -2.89
C SER A 112 -7.06 0.03 -4.37
N GLU A 113 -5.92 -0.51 -4.77
CA GLU A 113 -5.61 -0.92 -6.15
C GLU A 113 -4.74 -2.18 -6.06
N SER A 114 -4.94 -3.14 -6.95
CA SER A 114 -4.05 -4.29 -7.09
C SER A 114 -4.10 -4.86 -8.50
N GLY A 115 -2.98 -5.40 -8.94
CA GLY A 115 -2.85 -6.12 -10.20
C GLY A 115 -1.88 -7.28 -10.02
N ALA A 116 -2.16 -8.36 -10.75
CA ALA A 116 -1.31 -9.54 -10.78
C ALA A 116 -1.17 -10.01 -12.21
N PHE A 117 0.03 -10.42 -12.58
CA PHE A 117 0.34 -11.09 -13.84
C PHE A 117 -0.01 -10.25 -15.09
N SER A 118 0.16 -8.93 -15.02
CA SER A 118 -0.25 -8.00 -16.07
C SER A 118 0.80 -7.86 -17.18
N THR A 119 0.41 -7.75 -18.46
CA THR A 119 1.37 -7.51 -19.56
C THR A 119 2.00 -6.11 -19.53
N ASP A 120 1.29 -5.16 -18.92
CA ASP A 120 1.60 -3.73 -19.01
C ASP A 120 1.68 -3.05 -17.65
N VAL A 121 2.16 -1.81 -17.67
CA VAL A 121 2.31 -0.93 -16.51
C VAL A 121 0.95 -0.37 -16.06
N TRP A 122 0.09 -1.24 -15.52
CA TRP A 122 -1.24 -0.86 -15.04
C TRP A 122 -1.21 0.17 -13.89
N TRP A 123 -0.10 0.17 -13.14
CA TRP A 123 0.10 1.02 -11.99
C TRP A 123 0.48 2.47 -12.36
N ASP A 124 0.64 2.77 -13.65
CA ASP A 124 0.84 4.14 -14.08
C ASP A 124 -0.35 5.04 -13.67
N GLY A 125 -0.03 6.26 -13.29
CA GLY A 125 -1.00 7.23 -12.79
C GLY A 125 -1.60 6.94 -11.40
N ILE A 126 -1.23 5.86 -10.70
CA ILE A 126 -1.68 5.63 -9.31
C ILE A 126 -1.35 6.83 -8.43
N GLN A 127 -0.14 7.39 -8.53
CA GLN A 127 0.24 8.56 -7.75
C GLN A 127 -0.68 9.77 -7.97
N SER A 128 -1.16 9.97 -9.20
CA SER A 128 -2.11 11.04 -9.53
C SER A 128 -3.50 10.78 -8.94
N ARG A 129 -3.95 9.52 -8.91
CA ARG A 129 -5.23 9.12 -8.30
C ARG A 129 -5.18 9.15 -6.76
N TYR A 130 -3.99 8.97 -6.18
CA TYR A 130 -3.76 8.96 -4.73
C TYR A 130 -2.73 10.02 -4.30
N PRO A 131 -3.05 11.33 -4.42
CA PRO A 131 -2.09 12.41 -4.19
C PRO A 131 -1.63 12.56 -2.73
N LYS A 132 -2.28 11.85 -1.79
CA LYS A 132 -1.88 11.80 -0.37
C LYS A 132 -0.88 10.69 -0.07
N ALA A 133 -0.64 9.77 -1.01
CA ALA A 133 0.42 8.78 -0.88
C ALA A 133 1.77 9.48 -1.11
N ALA A 134 2.70 9.34 -0.16
CA ALA A 134 4.04 9.88 -0.30
C ALA A 134 4.72 9.28 -1.54
N LYS A 135 5.39 10.10 -2.36
CA LYS A 135 5.93 9.64 -3.65
C LYS A 135 6.99 8.56 -3.47
N GLU A 136 7.70 8.64 -2.36
CA GLU A 136 8.81 7.82 -1.93
C GLU A 136 8.40 6.37 -1.65
N ILE A 137 7.12 6.09 -1.43
CA ILE A 137 6.66 4.70 -1.31
C ILE A 137 6.67 3.97 -2.65
N PHE A 138 6.73 4.68 -3.79
CA PHE A 138 6.76 4.09 -5.13
C PHE A 138 8.19 3.93 -5.68
N LEU A 139 9.16 4.66 -5.12
CA LEU A 139 10.56 4.72 -5.59
C LEU A 139 11.42 3.57 -5.07
#